data_AF-A0A177PVZ4-F1
#
_entry.id   AF-A0A177PVZ4-F1
#
_cell.length_a   1.000
_cell.length_b   1.000
_cell.length_c   1.000
_cell.angle_alpha   90.00
_cell.angle_beta   90.00
_cell.angle_gamma   90.00
#
_symmetry.space_group_name_H-M   'P 1'
#
loop_
_entity.id
_entity.type
_entity.pdbx_description
1 polymer ?
#
loop_
_entity_poly.entity_id
_entity_poly.type
_entity_poly.pdbx_seq_one_letter_code
_entity_poly.pdbx_strand_id
1 'polypeptide(L)'
;MLDPTFDRPVGQPLDRKALLPHVVQRRRADVERWMGADTAFPKREAVEDNYLMSPAYTALYERVLDYCRESVAASTGQGNQQRVRYWAAIAILRCVLSSPAAAGAVLTNRLEGFDLGPGADDDADPDAAYSPQVMELTSEELATDFAPSAPIEDAAATMASPEQKRLMALLRDASKLAGPKNDAKLAKTLELVRSLLKDTYRPIVFCRFIATANYVAEQLQKELGKSVRVVAVTGEHSDEERRERIADLVEHEQRVLVATDCLSEGVNLQQHFDAVVHYDLPWNPNRSWPSS
;
A
#
# COMPACT_ATOMS: atom_id res chain seq x y z
N MET A 1 -40.13 -9.89 6.04
CA MET A 1 -39.89 -10.06 7.48
C MET A 1 -38.55 -10.74 7.65
N LEU A 2 -37.67 -10.23 8.52
CA LEU A 2 -36.41 -10.87 8.88
C LEU A 2 -36.72 -12.09 9.78
N ASP A 3 -36.00 -13.19 9.61
CA ASP A 3 -36.20 -14.40 10.41
C ASP A 3 -35.69 -14.16 11.85
N PRO A 4 -36.55 -14.26 12.88
CA PRO A 4 -36.18 -13.95 14.27
C PRO A 4 -35.15 -14.91 14.86
N THR A 5 -34.85 -16.05 14.21
CA THR A 5 -33.80 -16.96 14.66
C THR A 5 -32.38 -16.40 14.51
N PHE A 6 -32.22 -15.32 13.72
CA PHE A 6 -30.96 -14.58 13.56
C PHE A 6 -30.85 -13.37 14.49
N ASP A 7 -31.86 -13.06 15.29
CA ASP A 7 -31.83 -11.94 16.26
C ASP A 7 -31.15 -12.38 17.56
N ARG A 8 -29.81 -12.39 17.55
CA ARG A 8 -28.96 -12.85 18.67
C ARG A 8 -28.10 -11.73 19.24
N PRO A 9 -27.70 -11.82 20.52
CA PRO A 9 -26.78 -10.86 21.12
C PRO A 9 -25.47 -10.76 20.34
N VAL A 10 -24.94 -9.54 20.23
CA VAL A 10 -23.64 -9.26 19.60
C VAL A 10 -22.55 -10.16 20.21
N GLY A 11 -21.82 -10.88 19.35
CA GLY A 11 -20.74 -11.78 19.75
C GLY A 11 -21.08 -13.28 19.79
N GLN A 12 -22.34 -13.68 19.59
CA GLN A 12 -22.67 -15.10 19.37
C GLN A 12 -22.54 -15.49 17.89
N PRO A 13 -21.76 -16.52 17.54
CA PRO A 13 -21.62 -16.95 16.16
C PRO A 13 -22.94 -17.52 15.63
N LEU A 14 -23.33 -17.07 14.44
CA LEU A 14 -24.46 -17.61 13.70
C LEU A 14 -24.02 -18.87 12.94
N ASP A 15 -24.89 -19.87 12.88
CA ASP A 15 -24.63 -21.06 12.06
C ASP A 15 -24.66 -20.67 10.57
N ARG A 16 -23.50 -20.74 9.94
CA ARG A 16 -23.33 -20.44 8.51
C ARG A 16 -24.25 -21.28 7.62
N LYS A 17 -24.57 -22.52 8.00
CA LYS A 17 -25.49 -23.37 7.23
C LYS A 17 -26.93 -22.88 7.31
N ALA A 18 -27.34 -22.36 8.47
CA ALA A 18 -28.67 -21.78 8.66
C ALA A 18 -28.82 -20.45 7.91
N LEU A 19 -27.73 -19.68 7.74
CA LEU A 19 -27.73 -18.40 7.03
C LEU A 19 -27.82 -18.54 5.50
N LEU A 20 -27.19 -19.57 4.93
CA LEU A 20 -27.05 -19.73 3.47
C LEU A 20 -28.37 -19.58 2.67
N PRO A 21 -29.53 -20.12 3.10
CA PRO A 21 -30.81 -19.95 2.38
C PRO A 21 -31.33 -18.50 2.37
N HIS A 22 -30.88 -17.65 3.30
CA HIS A 22 -31.31 -16.27 3.45
C HIS A 22 -30.31 -15.26 2.86
N VAL A 23 -29.12 -15.73 2.47
CA VAL A 23 -28.11 -14.90 1.78
C VAL A 23 -28.43 -14.86 0.30
N VAL A 24 -28.89 -13.70 -0.16
CA VAL A 24 -29.03 -13.44 -1.60
C VAL A 24 -27.78 -12.71 -2.07
N GLN A 25 -26.82 -13.46 -2.61
CA GLN A 25 -25.67 -12.89 -3.31
C GLN A 25 -26.00 -12.79 -4.79
N ARG A 26 -26.01 -11.57 -5.34
CA ARG A 26 -26.13 -11.35 -6.79
C ARG A 26 -24.74 -11.10 -7.35
N ARG A 27 -24.24 -11.98 -8.21
CA ARG A 27 -23.00 -11.72 -8.96
C ARG A 27 -23.33 -11.00 -10.25
N ARG A 28 -22.35 -10.31 -10.84
CA ARG A 28 -22.49 -9.57 -12.11
C ARG A 28 -23.11 -10.44 -13.22
N ALA A 29 -22.64 -11.68 -13.35
CA ALA A 29 -23.19 -12.67 -14.28
C ALA A 29 -24.68 -13.04 -14.02
N ASP A 30 -25.12 -12.95 -12.77
CA ASP A 30 -26.51 -13.23 -12.37
C ASP A 30 -27.43 -12.03 -12.70
N VAL A 31 -26.88 -10.80 -12.75
CA VAL A 31 -27.61 -9.56 -13.07
C VAL A 31 -27.73 -9.32 -14.58
N GLU A 32 -26.70 -9.68 -15.37
CA GLU A 32 -26.71 -9.57 -16.83
C GLU A 32 -27.91 -10.25 -17.49
N ARG A 33 -28.38 -11.38 -16.95
CA ARG A 33 -29.55 -12.10 -17.47
C ARG A 33 -30.89 -11.63 -16.92
N TRP A 34 -30.92 -10.90 -15.80
CA TRP A 34 -32.14 -10.74 -15.01
C TRP A 34 -33.05 -9.59 -15.43
N MET A 35 -32.51 -8.54 -16.08
CA MET A 35 -33.33 -7.35 -16.41
C MET A 35 -33.75 -7.20 -17.87
N GLY A 36 -33.39 -8.12 -18.77
CA GLY A 36 -33.65 -7.94 -20.21
C GLY A 36 -33.05 -6.66 -20.81
N ALA A 37 -32.25 -5.94 -20.02
CA ALA A 37 -31.41 -4.84 -20.43
C ALA A 37 -30.05 -5.45 -20.76
N ASP A 38 -29.55 -5.14 -21.96
CA ASP A 38 -28.17 -5.41 -22.34
C ASP A 38 -27.28 -4.45 -21.53
N THR A 39 -27.17 -4.69 -20.21
CA THR A 39 -26.26 -3.94 -19.33
C THR A 39 -24.85 -4.28 -19.76
N ALA A 40 -24.32 -3.46 -20.66
CA ALA A 40 -22.97 -3.57 -21.19
C ALA A 40 -21.96 -3.28 -20.09
N PHE A 41 -21.67 -4.30 -19.30
CA PHE A 41 -20.59 -4.28 -18.35
C PHE A 41 -19.27 -4.24 -19.14
N PRO A 42 -18.37 -3.27 -18.89
CA PRO A 42 -17.08 -3.23 -19.58
C PRO A 42 -16.30 -4.52 -19.30
N LYS A 43 -15.70 -5.08 -20.35
CA LYS A 43 -14.81 -6.24 -20.23
C LYS A 43 -13.50 -5.77 -19.62
N ARG A 44 -13.08 -6.41 -18.53
CA ARG A 44 -11.79 -6.13 -17.89
C ARG A 44 -10.66 -6.71 -18.73
N GLU A 45 -9.70 -5.86 -19.09
CA GLU A 45 -8.43 -6.27 -19.66
C GLU A 45 -7.38 -6.21 -18.54
N ALA A 46 -6.85 -7.38 -18.15
CA ALA A 46 -5.83 -7.49 -17.11
C ALA A 46 -4.52 -7.92 -17.75
N VAL A 47 -3.46 -7.13 -17.51
CA VAL A 47 -2.10 -7.39 -18.01
C VAL A 47 -1.14 -7.32 -16.82
N GLU A 48 -0.26 -8.31 -16.72
CA GLU A 48 0.87 -8.30 -15.80
C GLU A 48 2.12 -7.94 -16.59
N ASP A 49 2.81 -6.88 -16.17
CA ASP A 49 4.05 -6.43 -16.80
C ASP A 49 5.18 -6.45 -15.76
N ASN A 50 6.31 -7.04 -16.14
CA ASN A 50 7.43 -7.30 -15.24
C ASN A 50 8.55 -6.29 -15.47
N TYR A 51 9.33 -6.03 -14.42
CA TYR A 51 10.53 -5.21 -14.52
C TYR A 51 11.70 -5.90 -13.81
N LEU A 52 12.92 -5.57 -14.23
CA LEU A 52 14.14 -5.95 -13.54
C LEU A 52 14.63 -4.79 -12.69
N MET A 53 15.06 -5.06 -11.46
CA MET A 53 15.67 -4.04 -10.61
C MET A 53 16.97 -3.54 -11.25
N SER A 54 17.25 -2.24 -11.11
CA SER A 54 18.53 -1.70 -11.53
C SER A 54 19.66 -2.26 -10.64
N PRO A 55 20.92 -2.32 -11.12
CA PRO A 55 22.04 -2.77 -10.31
C PRO A 55 22.20 -1.96 -9.01
N ALA A 56 21.94 -0.65 -9.07
CA ALA A 56 22.03 0.23 -7.91
C ALA A 56 20.91 -0.06 -6.89
N TYR A 57 19.69 -0.34 -7.36
CA TYR A 57 18.58 -0.71 -6.48
C TYR A 57 18.80 -2.09 -5.85
N THR A 58 19.31 -3.05 -6.62
CA THR A 58 19.66 -4.40 -6.14
C THR A 58 20.69 -4.31 -5.02
N ALA A 59 21.74 -3.49 -5.19
CA ALA A 59 22.75 -3.29 -4.16
C ALA A 59 22.20 -2.66 -2.86
N LEU A 60 21.23 -1.73 -2.97
CA LEU A 60 20.54 -1.21 -1.78
C LEU A 60 19.74 -2.31 -1.09
N TYR A 61 18.94 -3.07 -1.87
CA TYR A 61 18.10 -4.14 -1.35
C TYR A 61 18.92 -5.20 -0.59
N GLU A 62 20.03 -5.67 -1.15
CA GLU A 62 20.92 -6.63 -0.51
C GLU A 62 21.48 -6.10 0.82
N ARG A 63 21.92 -4.83 0.87
CA ARG A 63 22.44 -4.22 2.09
C ARG A 63 21.37 -4.04 3.18
N VAL A 64 20.14 -3.75 2.78
CA VAL A 64 18.99 -3.69 3.70
C VAL A 64 18.65 -5.09 4.20
N LEU A 65 18.67 -6.09 3.33
CA LEU A 65 18.42 -7.48 3.69
C LEU A 65 19.44 -7.99 4.70
N ASP A 66 20.72 -7.69 4.51
CA ASP A 66 21.77 -8.03 5.47
C ASP A 66 21.58 -7.30 6.81
N TYR A 67 21.22 -6.01 6.77
CA TYR A 67 20.86 -5.27 7.99
C TYR A 67 19.70 -5.93 8.74
N CYS A 68 18.64 -6.33 8.03
CA CYS A 68 17.48 -6.98 8.62
C CYS A 68 17.85 -8.34 9.24
N ARG A 69 18.64 -9.15 8.55
CA ARG A 69 19.13 -10.45 9.04
C ARG A 69 19.94 -10.30 10.32
N GLU A 70 20.89 -9.36 10.34
CA GLU A 70 21.70 -9.08 11.51
C GLU A 70 20.86 -8.57 12.68
N SER A 71 19.88 -7.69 12.42
CA SER A 71 18.98 -7.17 13.47
C SER A 71 18.16 -8.28 14.14
N VAL A 72 17.62 -9.22 13.34
CA VAL A 72 16.89 -10.39 13.84
C VAL A 72 17.82 -11.34 14.61
N ALA A 73 19.03 -11.60 14.12
CA ALA A 73 20.00 -12.49 14.75
C ALA A 73 20.61 -11.94 16.04
N ALA A 74 20.74 -10.61 16.16
CA ALA A 74 21.27 -9.94 17.35
C ALA A 74 20.28 -9.91 18.53
N SER A 75 19.12 -10.56 18.42
CA SER A 75 18.17 -10.68 19.54
C SER A 75 18.69 -11.69 20.55
N THR A 76 19.10 -11.22 21.72
CA THR A 76 19.47 -12.04 22.88
C THR A 76 18.30 -12.29 23.84
N GLY A 77 17.14 -11.66 23.59
CA GLY A 77 15.93 -11.72 24.42
C GLY A 77 15.01 -12.92 24.16
N GLN A 78 14.04 -13.11 25.05
CA GLN A 78 12.98 -14.13 24.94
C GLN A 78 12.17 -13.98 23.63
N GLY A 79 11.54 -15.06 23.17
CA GLY A 79 10.98 -15.22 21.82
C GLY A 79 10.07 -14.09 21.28
N ASN A 80 9.43 -13.30 22.14
CA ASN A 80 8.62 -12.15 21.71
C ASN A 80 9.48 -11.04 21.07
N GLN A 81 10.64 -10.71 21.65
CA GLN A 81 11.51 -9.65 21.11
C GLN A 81 12.08 -10.03 19.73
N GLN A 82 12.36 -11.32 19.53
CA GLN A 82 12.79 -11.84 18.23
C GLN A 82 11.67 -11.74 17.17
N ARG A 83 10.41 -12.02 17.54
CA ARG A 83 9.24 -11.89 16.65
C ARG A 83 8.98 -10.43 16.26
N VAL A 84 9.07 -9.48 17.19
CA VAL A 84 8.96 -8.03 16.89
C VAL A 84 10.00 -7.61 15.86
N ARG A 85 11.28 -8.00 16.05
CA ARG A 85 12.36 -7.69 15.10
C ARG A 85 12.15 -8.35 13.74
N TYR A 86 11.57 -9.54 13.70
CA TYR A 86 11.21 -10.23 12.45
C TYR A 86 10.13 -9.45 11.67
N TRP A 87 9.07 -9.01 12.35
CA TRP A 87 8.04 -8.17 11.72
C TRP A 87 8.61 -6.82 11.25
N ALA A 88 9.49 -6.21 12.04
CA ALA A 88 10.23 -5.00 11.66
C ALA A 88 11.03 -5.19 10.36
N ALA A 89 11.73 -6.32 10.23
CA ALA A 89 12.51 -6.65 9.06
C ALA A 89 11.62 -6.78 7.81
N ILE A 90 10.49 -7.48 7.91
CA ILE A 90 9.54 -7.60 6.79
C ILE A 90 8.98 -6.23 6.40
N ALA A 91 8.59 -5.42 7.38
CA ALA A 91 8.12 -4.05 7.19
C ALA A 91 9.12 -3.20 6.37
N ILE A 92 10.40 -3.20 6.77
CA ILE A 92 11.47 -2.48 6.06
C ILE A 92 11.61 -3.00 4.62
N LEU A 93 11.67 -4.32 4.45
CA LEU A 93 11.84 -4.92 3.12
C LEU A 93 10.68 -4.57 2.19
N ARG A 94 9.45 -4.55 2.69
CA ARG A 94 8.27 -4.13 1.93
C ARG A 94 8.37 -2.68 1.47
N CYS A 95 8.76 -1.77 2.35
CA CYS A 95 8.94 -0.36 2.00
C CYS A 95 10.06 -0.17 0.97
N VAL A 96 11.17 -0.90 1.10
CA VAL A 96 12.29 -0.85 0.14
C VAL A 96 11.90 -1.38 -1.23
N LEU A 97 11.10 -2.45 -1.29
CA LEU A 97 10.59 -2.99 -2.56
C LEU A 97 9.48 -2.13 -3.19
N SER A 98 8.82 -1.29 -2.39
CA SER A 98 7.81 -0.36 -2.88
C SER A 98 8.45 0.78 -3.68
N SER A 99 9.22 1.65 -3.02
CA SER A 99 9.90 2.78 -3.68
C SER A 99 11.05 3.35 -2.85
N PRO A 100 11.96 4.14 -3.47
CA PRO A 100 13.01 4.87 -2.74
C PRO A 100 12.47 5.77 -1.63
N ALA A 101 11.30 6.37 -1.83
CA ALA A 101 10.66 7.23 -0.83
C ALA A 101 10.09 6.46 0.36
N ALA A 102 9.46 5.30 0.14
CA ALA A 102 9.02 4.45 1.23
C ALA A 102 10.21 3.86 2.01
N ALA A 103 11.28 3.46 1.32
CA ALA A 103 12.55 3.11 1.94
C ALA A 103 13.07 4.25 2.84
N GLY A 104 13.03 5.48 2.34
CA GLY A 104 13.43 6.65 3.12
C GLY A 104 12.57 6.84 4.37
N ALA A 105 11.24 6.79 4.22
CA ALA A 105 10.30 6.96 5.32
C ALA A 105 10.51 5.92 6.44
N VAL A 106 10.61 4.62 6.10
CA VAL A 106 10.80 3.57 7.12
C VAL A 106 12.14 3.68 7.84
N LEU A 107 13.20 4.06 7.12
CA LEU A 107 14.54 4.22 7.71
C LEU A 107 14.62 5.46 8.60
N THR A 108 13.94 6.55 8.23
CA THR A 108 13.82 7.77 9.06
C THR A 108 13.03 7.49 10.33
N ASN A 109 11.86 6.87 10.23
CA ASN A 109 11.06 6.50 11.41
C ASN A 109 11.87 5.66 12.40
N ARG A 110 12.70 4.76 11.87
CA ARG A 110 13.61 3.92 12.67
C ARG A 110 14.76 4.70 13.31
N LEU A 111 15.30 5.71 12.63
CA LEU A 111 16.33 6.60 13.19
C LEU A 111 15.77 7.47 14.33
N GLU A 112 14.53 7.93 14.18
CA GLU A 112 13.86 8.83 15.11
C GLU A 112 13.20 8.07 16.27
N GLY A 113 13.13 6.74 16.20
CA GLY A 113 12.52 5.90 17.22
C GLY A 113 11.00 6.08 17.31
N PHE A 114 10.36 6.53 16.22
CA PHE A 114 8.91 6.67 16.18
C PHE A 114 8.26 5.29 16.36
N ASP A 115 7.24 5.21 17.21
CA ASP A 115 6.37 4.04 17.35
C ASP A 115 5.00 4.38 16.77
N LEU A 116 4.70 3.78 15.62
CA LEU A 116 3.43 3.88 14.91
C LEU A 116 2.61 2.59 15.08
N GLY A 117 3.09 1.65 15.90
CA GLY A 117 2.32 0.48 16.29
C GLY A 117 1.20 0.83 17.28
N PRO A 118 0.15 0.01 17.38
CA PRO A 118 -0.81 0.12 18.48
C PRO A 118 -0.01 0.06 19.78
N GLY A 119 -0.19 1.08 20.63
CA GLY A 119 0.58 1.26 21.86
C GLY A 119 0.78 -0.08 22.55
N ALA A 120 2.03 -0.50 22.65
CA ALA A 120 2.39 -1.79 23.19
C ALA A 120 1.91 -1.85 24.64
N ASP A 121 0.76 -2.49 24.87
CA ASP A 121 0.60 -3.24 26.10
C ASP A 121 1.70 -4.30 26.06
N ASP A 122 2.67 -4.23 26.97
CA ASP A 122 3.84 -5.12 27.05
C ASP A 122 3.47 -6.62 27.09
N ASP A 123 2.20 -6.94 27.38
CA ASP A 123 1.63 -8.29 27.43
C ASP A 123 0.97 -8.77 26.12
N ALA A 124 0.90 -7.95 25.06
CA ALA A 124 0.26 -8.33 23.80
C ALA A 124 1.12 -9.31 22.95
N ASP A 125 0.49 -10.30 22.31
CA ASP A 125 1.18 -11.22 21.40
C ASP A 125 1.72 -10.47 20.16
N PRO A 126 3.05 -10.44 19.91
CA PRO A 126 3.63 -9.70 18.79
C PRO A 126 3.07 -10.09 17.42
N ASP A 127 2.73 -11.37 17.20
CA ASP A 127 2.17 -11.76 15.91
C ASP A 127 0.74 -11.21 15.75
N ALA A 128 -0.05 -11.18 16.81
CA ALA A 128 -1.38 -10.57 16.76
C ALA A 128 -1.30 -9.05 16.54
N ALA A 129 -0.29 -8.38 17.12
CA ALA A 129 -0.12 -6.93 16.99
C ALA A 129 0.39 -6.51 15.60
N TYR A 130 1.45 -7.17 15.09
CA TYR A 130 2.19 -6.72 13.91
C TYR A 130 1.86 -7.50 12.63
N SER A 131 1.49 -8.78 12.71
CA SER A 131 1.23 -9.60 11.52
C SER A 131 0.10 -9.02 10.64
N PRO A 132 -1.05 -8.59 11.19
CA PRO A 132 -2.12 -8.00 10.37
C PRO A 132 -1.68 -6.77 9.58
N GLN A 133 -0.85 -5.91 10.17
CA GLN A 133 -0.37 -4.68 9.56
C GLN A 133 0.68 -4.96 8.47
N VAL A 134 1.59 -5.89 8.74
CA VAL A 134 2.71 -6.20 7.84
C VAL A 134 2.30 -7.15 6.70
N MET A 135 1.42 -8.10 6.96
CA MET A 135 1.00 -9.11 5.99
C MET A 135 -0.37 -8.85 5.38
N GLU A 136 -1.05 -7.76 5.78
CA GLU A 136 -2.40 -7.42 5.32
C GLU A 136 -3.41 -8.55 5.64
N LEU A 137 -3.21 -9.29 6.75
CA LEU A 137 -3.89 -10.56 7.00
C LEU A 137 -5.30 -10.44 7.56
N THR A 138 -5.66 -9.36 8.26
CA THR A 138 -7.00 -9.24 8.89
C THR A 138 -7.38 -7.78 9.16
N SER A 139 -8.58 -7.40 8.66
CA SER A 139 -9.35 -6.13 8.79
C SER A 139 -8.76 -4.85 8.17
N GLU A 140 -9.55 -4.21 7.30
CA GLU A 140 -9.29 -2.91 6.66
C GLU A 140 -8.96 -1.79 7.68
N GLU A 141 -9.45 -1.91 8.91
CA GLU A 141 -9.25 -0.95 10.01
C GLU A 141 -7.82 -0.89 10.57
N LEU A 142 -6.98 -1.91 10.38
CA LEU A 142 -5.63 -1.96 10.97
C LEU A 142 -4.50 -1.68 9.97
N ALA A 143 -4.78 -1.74 8.68
CA ALA A 143 -3.76 -1.69 7.64
C ALA A 143 -3.46 -0.23 7.22
N THR A 144 -2.67 0.50 8.01
CA THR A 144 -2.27 1.88 7.71
C THR A 144 -1.42 1.96 6.42
N ASP A 145 -1.50 3.09 5.73
CA ASP A 145 -0.69 3.41 4.54
C ASP A 145 0.59 4.20 4.90
N PHE A 146 0.83 4.43 6.19
CA PHE A 146 2.10 4.93 6.69
C PHE A 146 3.19 3.87 6.61
N ALA A 147 4.45 4.32 6.54
CA ALA A 147 5.58 3.41 6.69
C ALA A 147 5.56 2.87 8.14
N PRO A 148 5.52 1.55 8.34
CA PRO A 148 5.50 0.96 9.68
C PRO A 148 6.75 1.32 10.46
N SER A 149 6.63 1.44 11.78
CA SER A 149 7.80 1.53 12.65
C SER A 149 7.64 0.48 13.75
N ALA A 150 8.65 -0.38 13.88
CA ALA A 150 8.73 -1.30 15.00
C ALA A 150 9.74 -0.74 16.00
N PRO A 151 9.39 -0.68 17.29
CA PRO A 151 10.30 -0.15 18.30
C PRO A 151 11.54 -1.05 18.44
N ILE A 152 12.68 -0.41 18.75
CA ILE A 152 13.85 -1.07 19.31
C ILE A 152 14.08 -0.41 20.66
N GLU A 153 14.03 -1.19 21.74
CA GLU A 153 14.23 -0.73 23.11
C GLU A 153 15.65 -0.18 23.37
N ASP A 154 16.61 -0.39 22.46
CA ASP A 154 17.98 0.14 22.54
C ASP A 154 18.10 1.61 22.08
N ALA A 155 17.01 2.37 22.06
CA ALA A 155 17.01 3.82 21.77
C ALA A 155 17.65 4.69 22.89
N ALA A 156 18.24 4.07 23.92
CA ALA A 156 18.96 4.74 24.98
C ALA A 156 20.49 4.80 24.70
N ALA A 157 20.90 5.47 23.63
CA ALA A 157 22.30 5.85 23.47
C ALA A 157 22.46 7.19 22.73
N THR A 158 22.57 8.25 23.52
CA THR A 158 22.87 9.63 23.14
C THR A 158 24.31 9.75 22.63
N MET A 159 24.64 9.20 21.45
CA MET A 159 25.80 9.48 20.58
C MET A 159 25.64 8.67 19.28
N ALA A 160 26.14 9.15 18.14
CA ALA A 160 26.00 8.51 16.82
C ALA A 160 26.46 7.04 16.80
N SER A 161 25.54 6.12 17.11
CA SER A 161 25.83 4.70 17.24
C SER A 161 26.28 4.14 15.88
N PRO A 162 27.08 3.06 15.84
CA PRO A 162 27.41 2.38 14.58
C PRO A 162 26.17 2.04 13.76
N GLU A 163 25.05 1.72 14.42
CA GLU A 163 23.75 1.48 13.80
C GLU A 163 23.17 2.74 13.15
N GLN A 164 23.11 3.87 13.86
CA GLN A 164 22.62 5.13 13.29
C GLN A 164 23.43 5.53 12.03
N LYS A 165 24.75 5.35 12.06
CA LYS A 165 25.60 5.59 10.88
C LYS A 165 25.25 4.69 9.71
N ARG A 166 24.94 3.40 9.98
CA ARG A 166 24.51 2.45 8.95
C ARG A 166 23.15 2.82 8.37
N LEU A 167 22.16 3.13 9.21
CA LEU A 167 20.83 3.56 8.79
C LEU A 167 20.89 4.84 7.95
N MET A 168 21.67 5.85 8.38
CA MET A 168 21.90 7.07 7.59
C MET A 168 22.55 6.79 6.22
N ALA A 169 23.46 5.80 6.14
CA ALA A 169 24.05 5.40 4.87
C ALA A 169 23.01 4.75 3.95
N LEU A 170 22.17 3.85 4.47
CA LEU A 170 21.08 3.24 3.73
C LEU A 170 20.07 4.29 3.24
N LEU A 171 19.69 5.24 4.09
CA LEU A 171 18.80 6.35 3.75
C LEU A 171 19.37 7.21 2.62
N ARG A 172 20.66 7.53 2.68
CA ARG A 172 21.36 8.27 1.62
C ARG A 172 21.40 7.51 0.31
N ASP A 173 21.55 6.19 0.35
CA ASP A 173 21.59 5.38 -0.86
C ASP A 173 20.21 5.21 -1.46
N ALA A 174 19.16 5.09 -0.65
CA ALA A 174 17.76 5.14 -1.09
C ALA A 174 17.47 6.46 -1.81
N SER A 175 17.83 7.62 -1.24
CA SER A 175 17.51 8.91 -1.87
C SER A 175 18.18 9.13 -3.23
N LYS A 176 19.35 8.53 -3.48
CA LYS A 176 20.02 8.58 -4.80
C LYS A 176 19.30 7.79 -5.89
N LEU A 177 18.42 6.86 -5.52
CA LEU A 177 17.66 6.05 -6.47
C LEU A 177 16.41 6.76 -6.99
N ALA A 178 16.04 7.92 -6.44
CA ALA A 178 14.86 8.66 -6.85
C ALA A 178 14.90 9.03 -8.36
N GLY A 179 13.77 8.81 -9.02
CA GLY A 179 13.52 9.17 -10.41
C GLY A 179 13.74 8.01 -11.40
N PRO A 180 13.17 8.13 -12.61
CA PRO A 180 13.03 7.02 -13.56
C PRO A 180 14.36 6.52 -14.13
N LYS A 181 15.45 7.27 -13.96
CA LYS A 181 16.78 6.84 -14.38
C LYS A 181 17.33 5.69 -13.53
N ASN A 182 17.02 5.68 -12.23
CA ASN A 182 17.60 4.74 -11.27
C ASN A 182 16.54 3.78 -10.68
N ASP A 183 15.28 4.20 -10.70
CA ASP A 183 14.10 3.41 -10.31
C ASP A 183 13.41 2.82 -11.55
N ALA A 184 13.73 1.56 -11.84
CA ALA A 184 13.19 0.85 -13.00
C ALA A 184 11.67 0.61 -12.90
N LYS A 185 11.13 0.48 -11.68
CA LYS A 185 9.70 0.29 -11.44
C LYS A 185 8.95 1.57 -11.84
N LEU A 186 9.42 2.71 -11.34
CA LEU A 186 8.89 4.02 -11.74
C LEU A 186 9.02 4.26 -13.25
N ALA A 187 10.16 3.92 -13.86
CA ALA A 187 10.36 4.05 -15.31
C ALA A 187 9.31 3.27 -16.09
N LYS A 188 9.02 2.04 -15.65
CA LYS A 188 8.01 1.17 -16.25
C LYS A 188 6.60 1.71 -16.05
N THR A 189 6.26 2.19 -14.85
CA THR A 189 4.99 2.86 -14.59
C THR A 189 4.80 4.09 -15.47
N LEU A 190 5.85 4.90 -15.66
CA LEU A 190 5.81 6.06 -16.55
C LEU A 190 5.55 5.65 -18.00
N GLU A 191 6.16 4.58 -18.50
CA GLU A 191 5.88 4.01 -19.83
C GLU A 191 4.40 3.64 -19.98
N LEU A 192 3.87 2.86 -19.03
CA LEU A 192 2.47 2.41 -19.02
C LEU A 192 1.50 3.60 -18.98
N VAL A 193 1.73 4.55 -18.06
CA VAL A 193 0.89 5.75 -17.94
C VAL A 193 0.92 6.59 -19.21
N ARG A 194 2.10 6.76 -19.85
CA ARG A 194 2.19 7.46 -21.15
C ARG A 194 1.39 6.76 -22.24
N SER A 195 1.43 5.42 -22.29
CA SER A 195 0.64 4.65 -23.27
C SER A 195 -0.86 4.85 -23.03
N LEU A 196 -1.32 4.69 -21.79
CA LEU A 196 -2.72 4.86 -21.43
C LEU A 196 -3.25 6.26 -21.76
N LEU A 197 -2.49 7.30 -21.42
CA LEU A 197 -2.86 8.68 -21.73
C LEU A 197 -2.90 8.95 -23.24
N LYS A 198 -2.00 8.34 -24.02
CA LYS A 198 -2.00 8.44 -25.49
C LYS A 198 -3.26 7.79 -26.09
N ASP A 199 -3.72 6.71 -25.49
CA ASP A 199 -4.95 6.02 -25.86
C ASP A 199 -6.19 6.65 -25.22
N THR A 200 -6.06 7.87 -24.68
CA THR A 200 -7.12 8.71 -24.09
C THR A 200 -7.74 8.20 -22.79
N TYR A 201 -7.14 7.20 -22.16
CA TYR A 201 -7.54 6.75 -20.82
C TYR A 201 -7.13 7.76 -19.73
N ARG A 202 -7.84 7.73 -18.60
CA ARG A 202 -7.52 8.46 -17.36
C ARG A 202 -7.11 7.47 -16.28
N PRO A 203 -5.80 7.21 -16.12
CA PRO A 203 -5.32 6.17 -15.23
C PRO A 203 -5.35 6.58 -13.75
N ILE A 204 -5.64 5.59 -12.91
CA ILE A 204 -5.36 5.60 -11.48
C ILE A 204 -4.12 4.73 -11.22
N VAL A 205 -3.14 5.24 -10.48
CA VAL A 205 -1.97 4.49 -10.01
C VAL A 205 -2.14 4.23 -8.52
N PHE A 206 -2.41 2.97 -8.15
CA PHE A 206 -2.52 2.58 -6.74
C PHE A 206 -1.16 2.20 -6.15
N CYS A 207 -0.81 2.80 -5.04
CA CYS A 207 0.40 2.56 -4.26
C CYS A 207 0.02 2.08 -2.85
N ARG A 208 0.88 1.28 -2.21
CA ARG A 208 0.60 0.81 -0.85
C ARG A 208 0.85 1.90 0.20
N PHE A 209 1.94 2.66 0.05
CA PHE A 209 2.39 3.60 1.06
C PHE A 209 2.20 5.06 0.61
N ILE A 210 1.86 5.95 1.56
CA ILE A 210 1.77 7.40 1.37
C ILE A 210 3.04 7.95 0.71
N ALA A 211 4.21 7.62 1.27
CA ALA A 211 5.50 8.06 0.75
C ALA A 211 5.71 7.62 -0.71
N THR A 212 5.21 6.44 -1.08
CA THR A 212 5.24 5.95 -2.46
C THR A 212 4.28 6.73 -3.35
N ALA A 213 3.04 6.95 -2.94
CA ALA A 213 2.05 7.70 -3.71
C ALA A 213 2.52 9.13 -4.00
N ASN A 214 3.03 9.83 -2.99
CA ASN A 214 3.56 11.18 -3.14
C ASN A 214 4.77 11.22 -4.09
N TYR A 215 5.71 10.28 -3.93
CA TYR A 215 6.87 10.15 -4.82
C TYR A 215 6.49 9.87 -6.27
N VAL A 216 5.59 8.91 -6.50
CA VAL A 216 5.15 8.56 -7.85
C VAL A 216 4.42 9.75 -8.50
N ALA A 217 3.54 10.44 -7.77
CA ALA A 217 2.85 11.62 -8.28
C ALA A 217 3.83 12.74 -8.67
N GLU A 218 4.81 13.04 -7.82
CA GLU A 218 5.84 14.05 -8.10
C GLU A 218 6.64 13.71 -9.35
N GLN A 219 7.11 12.47 -9.46
CA GLN A 219 7.92 12.03 -10.60
C GLN A 219 7.10 11.97 -11.90
N LEU A 220 5.86 11.46 -11.85
CA LEU A 220 4.97 11.48 -13.01
C LEU A 220 4.67 12.92 -13.45
N GLN A 221 4.36 13.83 -12.52
CA GLN A 221 4.09 15.23 -12.86
C GLN A 221 5.30 15.90 -13.54
N LYS A 222 6.50 15.62 -13.05
CA LYS A 222 7.76 16.14 -13.60
C LYS A 222 8.02 15.63 -15.02
N GLU A 223 7.80 14.34 -15.25
CA GLU A 223 8.14 13.68 -16.52
C GLU A 223 7.07 13.86 -17.61
N LEU A 224 5.79 13.93 -17.22
CA LEU A 224 4.66 14.15 -18.14
C LEU A 224 4.49 15.63 -18.50
N GLY A 225 5.05 16.54 -17.70
CA GLY A 225 5.01 17.97 -17.93
C GLY A 225 3.63 18.58 -17.65
N LYS A 226 3.44 19.84 -18.08
CA LYS A 226 2.27 20.65 -17.70
C LYS A 226 0.98 20.30 -18.44
N SER A 227 1.05 19.50 -19.51
CA SER A 227 -0.13 19.09 -20.27
C SER A 227 -0.97 18.05 -19.55
N VAL A 228 -0.38 17.33 -18.59
CA VAL A 228 -1.05 16.32 -17.77
C VAL A 228 -1.08 16.79 -16.33
N ARG A 229 -2.25 16.75 -15.71
CA ARG A 229 -2.38 17.00 -14.28
C ARG A 229 -2.22 15.70 -13.51
N VAL A 230 -1.31 15.65 -12.54
CA VAL A 230 -1.12 14.51 -11.64
C VAL A 230 -1.36 14.96 -10.21
N VAL A 231 -2.17 14.21 -9.47
CA VAL A 231 -2.46 14.50 -8.05
C VAL A 231 -2.37 13.22 -7.23
N ALA A 232 -1.72 13.32 -6.06
CA ALA A 232 -1.75 12.29 -5.03
C ALA A 232 -2.93 12.50 -4.08
N VAL A 233 -3.65 11.42 -3.79
CA VAL A 233 -4.71 11.38 -2.78
C VAL A 233 -4.46 10.18 -1.86
N THR A 234 -4.18 10.46 -0.60
CA THR A 234 -3.67 9.50 0.38
C THR A 234 -4.43 9.58 1.71
N GLY A 235 -4.13 8.66 2.64
CA GLY A 235 -4.68 8.62 3.99
C GLY A 235 -4.46 9.89 4.82
N GLU A 236 -3.46 10.72 4.47
CA GLU A 236 -3.17 11.99 5.15
C GLU A 236 -4.26 13.06 4.96
N HIS A 237 -5.06 12.93 3.90
CA HIS A 237 -6.12 13.88 3.58
C HIS A 237 -7.41 13.50 4.30
N SER A 238 -8.14 14.49 4.80
CA SER A 238 -9.52 14.31 5.24
C SER A 238 -10.44 13.96 4.08
N ASP A 239 -11.61 13.38 4.35
CA ASP A 239 -12.58 13.02 3.30
C ASP A 239 -12.97 14.19 2.40
N GLU A 240 -13.05 15.40 2.96
CA GLU A 240 -13.38 16.60 2.18
C GLU A 240 -12.23 16.99 1.25
N GLU A 241 -11.00 17.04 1.76
CA GLU A 241 -9.81 17.32 0.94
C GLU A 241 -9.64 16.29 -0.18
N ARG A 242 -9.97 15.00 0.08
CA ARG A 242 -9.95 13.95 -0.96
C ARG A 242 -10.95 14.27 -2.06
N ARG A 243 -12.19 14.65 -1.73
CA ARG A 243 -13.23 15.00 -2.71
C ARG A 243 -12.85 16.24 -3.52
N GLU A 244 -12.38 17.30 -2.87
CA GLU A 244 -11.97 18.54 -3.54
C GLU A 244 -10.83 18.28 -4.53
N ARG A 245 -9.78 17.56 -4.11
CA ARG A 245 -8.64 17.23 -4.98
C ARG A 245 -9.05 16.42 -6.20
N ILE A 246 -9.99 15.49 -6.04
CA ILE A 246 -10.51 14.69 -7.13
C ILE A 246 -11.37 15.55 -8.05
N ALA A 247 -12.25 16.39 -7.52
CA ALA A 247 -13.07 17.31 -8.30
C ALA A 247 -12.19 18.23 -9.16
N ASP A 248 -11.17 18.86 -8.56
CA ASP A 248 -10.20 19.70 -9.27
C ASP A 248 -9.43 18.93 -10.35
N LEU A 249 -9.05 17.68 -10.06
CA LEU A 249 -8.33 16.84 -11.03
C LEU A 249 -9.20 16.49 -12.24
N VAL A 250 -10.50 16.26 -12.04
CA VAL A 250 -11.45 15.85 -13.09
C VAL A 250 -11.68 16.95 -14.13
N GLU A 251 -11.52 18.23 -13.77
CA GLU A 251 -11.58 19.38 -14.69
C GLU A 251 -10.46 19.35 -15.76
N HIS A 252 -9.41 18.56 -15.56
CA HIS A 252 -8.33 18.39 -16.52
C HIS A 252 -8.59 17.21 -17.47
N GLU A 253 -8.49 17.45 -18.78
CA GLU A 253 -8.70 16.43 -19.82
C GLU A 253 -7.68 15.30 -19.71
N GLN A 254 -6.38 15.63 -19.70
CA GLN A 254 -5.31 14.67 -19.42
C GLN A 254 -4.96 14.72 -17.94
N ARG A 255 -5.24 13.62 -17.24
CA ARG A 255 -5.09 13.53 -15.79
C ARG A 255 -4.65 12.16 -15.33
N VAL A 256 -3.95 12.11 -14.21
CA VAL A 256 -3.54 10.88 -13.51
C VAL A 256 -3.82 11.06 -12.03
N LEU A 257 -4.55 10.10 -11.44
CA LEU A 257 -4.72 10.01 -10.00
C LEU A 257 -3.69 9.03 -9.44
N VAL A 258 -2.92 9.41 -8.44
CA VAL A 258 -2.09 8.48 -7.67
C VAL A 258 -2.71 8.35 -6.29
N ALA A 259 -2.97 7.12 -5.83
CA ALA A 259 -3.73 6.92 -4.61
C ALA A 259 -3.20 5.78 -3.74
N THR A 260 -3.44 5.89 -2.44
CA THR A 260 -3.38 4.73 -1.53
C THR A 260 -4.76 4.08 -1.40
N ASP A 261 -4.85 3.04 -0.57
CA ASP A 261 -6.12 2.33 -0.32
C ASP A 261 -7.19 3.21 0.34
N CYS A 262 -6.88 4.45 0.76
CA CYS A 262 -7.88 5.36 1.37
C CYS A 262 -9.06 5.71 0.45
N LEU A 263 -8.96 5.44 -0.86
CA LEU A 263 -10.01 5.66 -1.84
C LEU A 263 -10.87 4.41 -2.14
N SER A 264 -10.62 3.29 -1.47
CA SER A 264 -11.47 2.09 -1.64
C SER A 264 -12.88 2.28 -1.06
N GLU A 265 -13.08 3.28 -0.21
CA GLU A 265 -14.36 3.59 0.43
C GLU A 265 -14.80 5.04 0.15
N GLY A 266 -16.09 5.25 -0.14
CA GLY A 266 -16.71 6.58 -0.10
C GLY A 266 -16.56 7.50 -1.32
N VAL A 267 -15.74 7.18 -2.33
CA VAL A 267 -15.62 7.99 -3.56
C VAL A 267 -15.84 7.15 -4.82
N ASN A 268 -16.83 7.51 -5.64
CA ASN A 268 -17.09 6.84 -6.91
C ASN A 268 -16.14 7.34 -8.01
N LEU A 269 -15.04 6.63 -8.22
CA LEU A 269 -14.05 6.97 -9.25
C LEU A 269 -14.42 6.48 -10.66
N GLN A 270 -15.38 5.55 -10.78
CA GLN A 270 -15.67 4.85 -12.05
C GLN A 270 -16.19 5.77 -13.15
N GLN A 271 -16.79 6.90 -12.79
CA GLN A 271 -17.30 7.88 -13.75
C GLN A 271 -16.20 8.74 -14.36
N HIS A 272 -15.02 8.77 -13.75
CA HIS A 272 -13.96 9.72 -14.05
C HIS A 272 -12.64 9.07 -14.45
N PHE A 273 -12.45 7.80 -14.13
CA PHE A 273 -11.25 7.04 -14.43
C PHE A 273 -11.60 5.68 -15.00
N ASP A 274 -10.86 5.27 -16.02
CA ASP A 274 -11.17 4.12 -16.87
C ASP A 274 -9.97 3.19 -17.09
N ALA A 275 -8.83 3.47 -16.45
CA ALA A 275 -7.67 2.58 -16.39
C ALA A 275 -7.07 2.53 -14.98
N VAL A 276 -6.53 1.38 -14.60
CA VAL A 276 -5.92 1.15 -13.28
C VAL A 276 -4.56 0.49 -13.41
N VAL A 277 -3.57 1.07 -12.75
CA VAL A 277 -2.21 0.54 -12.63
C VAL A 277 -1.94 0.28 -11.15
N HIS A 278 -1.69 -0.97 -10.79
CA HIS A 278 -1.23 -1.30 -9.44
C HIS A 278 0.30 -1.19 -9.40
N TYR A 279 0.79 -0.16 -8.72
CA TYR A 279 2.22 0.03 -8.49
C TYR A 279 2.74 -1.00 -7.48
N ASP A 280 1.97 -1.26 -6.43
CA ASP A 280 2.24 -2.30 -5.45
C ASP A 280 1.14 -3.35 -5.51
N LEU A 281 1.53 -4.62 -5.63
CA LEU A 281 0.58 -5.71 -5.48
C LEU A 281 0.31 -5.94 -3.98
N PRO A 282 -0.95 -6.21 -3.59
CA PRO A 282 -1.28 -6.58 -2.23
C PRO A 282 -0.58 -7.90 -1.89
N TRP A 283 0.01 -7.97 -0.69
CA TRP A 283 0.76 -9.16 -0.27
C TRP A 283 -0.14 -10.27 0.27
N ASN A 284 -1.40 -9.95 0.55
CA ASN A 284 -2.43 -10.95 0.81
C ASN A 284 -3.12 -11.34 -0.52
N PRO A 285 -3.00 -12.59 -0.99
CA PRO A 285 -3.64 -13.03 -2.22
C PRO A 285 -5.17 -12.97 -2.17
N ASN A 286 -5.79 -13.00 -0.97
CA ASN A 286 -7.24 -12.77 -0.83
C ASN A 286 -7.62 -11.29 -0.97
N ARG A 287 -6.65 -10.38 -0.94
CA ARG A 287 -6.79 -8.93 -1.15
C ARG A 287 -6.49 -8.54 -2.59
N SER A 288 -6.30 -9.52 -3.50
CA SER A 288 -6.31 -9.25 -4.93
C SER A 288 -7.59 -8.47 -5.25
N TRP A 289 -7.43 -7.27 -5.80
CA TRP A 289 -8.53 -6.43 -6.27
C TRP A 289 -9.53 -7.30 -6.99
N PRO A 290 -10.80 -7.30 -6.57
CA PRO A 290 -11.69 -8.39 -6.86
C PRO A 290 -11.78 -8.53 -8.37
N SER A 291 -11.54 -9.75 -8.85
CA SER A 291 -11.52 -10.13 -10.25
C SER A 291 -12.93 -10.13 -10.88
N SER A 292 -13.71 -9.09 -10.60
CA SER A 292 -15.16 -8.97 -10.87
C SER A 292 -15.51 -7.93 -11.93
#